data_AF-A0A523AS32-F1
#
_entry.id   AF-A0A523AS32-F1
#
_cell.length_a   1.000
_cell.length_b   1.000
_cell.length_c   1.000
_cell.angle_alpha   90.00
_cell.angle_beta   90.00
_cell.angle_gamma   90.00
#
_symmetry.space_group_name_H-M   'P 1'
#
loop_
_entity.id
_entity.type
_entity.pdbx_description
1 polymer ?
#
loop_
_entity_poly.entity_id
_entity_poly.type
_entity_poly.pdbx_seq_one_letter_code
_entity_poly.pdbx_strand_id
1 'polypeptide(L)'
;MEEVLKAELAKLNSPFPKERISLRQALSSERPGVPLTNGDFLVFKREELELLAQLVPEGERELLRLPILLVLDPGLGRGAVRIGEK
;
A
#
# COMPACT_ATOMS: atom_id res chain seq x y z
N MET A 1 8.26 2.38 28.73
CA MET A 1 7.07 1.49 28.60
C MET A 1 6.38 1.71 27.26
N GLU A 2 6.11 2.96 26.87
CA GLU A 2 5.47 3.30 25.60
C GLU A 2 6.30 2.90 24.34
N GLU A 3 7.62 3.05 24.39
CA GLU A 3 8.51 2.65 23.27
C GLU A 3 8.55 1.14 23.04
N VAL A 4 8.47 0.35 24.11
CA VAL A 4 8.44 -1.12 24.01
C VAL A 4 7.14 -1.57 23.34
N LEU A 5 6.00 -0.97 23.70
CA LEU A 5 4.72 -1.23 23.03
C LEU A 5 4.73 -0.81 21.55
N LYS A 6 5.33 0.34 21.22
CA LYS A 6 5.50 0.76 19.82
C LYS A 6 6.36 -0.21 19.02
N ALA A 7 7.43 -0.75 19.62
CA ALA A 7 8.28 -1.76 18.98
C ALA A 7 7.53 -3.10 18.77
N GLU A 8 6.73 -3.54 19.74
CA GLU A 8 5.92 -4.76 19.60
C GLU A 8 4.80 -4.60 18.56
N LEU A 9 4.16 -3.42 18.48
CA LEU A 9 3.19 -3.11 17.42
C LEU A 9 3.86 -3.02 16.03
N ALA A 10 5.09 -2.49 15.95
CA ALA A 10 5.85 -2.46 14.70
C ALA A 10 6.23 -3.86 14.21
N LYS A 11 6.54 -4.79 15.13
CA LYS A 11 6.78 -6.21 14.82
C LYS A 11 5.54 -6.94 14.31
N LEU A 12 4.33 -6.52 14.68
CA LEU A 12 3.08 -7.12 14.16
C LEU A 12 2.78 -6.68 12.72
N ASN A 13 3.24 -5.50 12.30
CA ASN A 13 3.12 -4.99 10.92
C ASN A 13 4.33 -5.36 10.02
N SER A 14 5.04 -6.45 10.34
CA SER A 14 6.43 -6.71 9.92
C SER A 14 6.71 -6.67 8.39
N PRO A 15 5.77 -7.04 7.50
CA PRO A 15 5.88 -6.66 6.10
C PRO A 15 5.08 -5.38 5.83
N PHE A 16 5.71 -4.22 6.04
CA PHE A 16 5.15 -2.93 5.63
C PHE A 16 5.86 -2.42 4.37
N PRO A 17 5.16 -1.81 3.41
CA PRO A 17 5.80 -1.22 2.23
C PRO A 17 6.84 -0.17 2.61
N LYS A 18 8.07 -0.29 2.09
CA LYS A 18 9.12 0.74 2.29
C LYS A 18 8.84 1.99 1.46
N GLU A 19 8.11 1.82 0.37
CA GLU A 19 7.76 2.88 -0.56
C GLU A 19 6.41 2.62 -1.20
N ARG A 20 5.86 3.67 -1.81
CA ARG A 20 4.65 3.61 -2.63
C ARG A 20 4.93 4.21 -4.00
N ILE A 21 4.55 3.49 -5.04
CA ILE A 21 4.74 3.92 -6.44
C ILE A 21 3.41 4.31 -7.07
N SER A 22 3.42 5.19 -8.06
CA SER A 22 2.19 5.55 -8.77
C SER A 22 1.69 4.39 -9.62
N LEU A 23 0.38 4.38 -9.93
CA LEU A 23 -0.20 3.41 -10.86
C LEU A 23 0.53 3.48 -12.22
N ARG A 24 0.92 4.68 -12.67
CA ARG A 24 1.72 4.86 -13.89
C ARG A 24 3.07 4.15 -13.82
N GLN A 25 3.79 4.31 -12.72
CA GLN A 25 5.06 3.62 -12.49
C GLN A 25 4.88 2.09 -12.46
N ALA A 26 3.83 1.61 -11.77
CA ALA A 26 3.53 0.18 -11.69
C ALA A 26 3.22 -0.42 -13.07
N LEU A 27 2.38 0.25 -13.89
CA LEU A 27 2.05 -0.21 -15.24
C LEU A 27 3.26 -0.29 -16.18
N SER A 28 4.23 0.60 -15.99
CA SER A 28 5.44 0.69 -16.83
C SER A 28 6.54 -0.29 -16.41
N SER A 29 6.42 -0.93 -15.24
CA SER A 29 7.42 -1.86 -14.72
C SER A 29 7.28 -3.24 -15.34
N GLU A 30 8.41 -3.89 -15.65
CA GLU A 30 8.45 -5.31 -16.04
C GLU A 30 8.09 -6.23 -14.86
N ARG A 31 8.44 -5.82 -13.63
CA ARG A 31 8.12 -6.51 -12.38
C ARG A 31 7.45 -5.53 -11.41
N PRO A 32 6.13 -5.32 -11.53
CA PRO A 32 5.44 -4.33 -10.71
C PRO A 32 5.33 -4.78 -9.26
N GLY A 33 5.65 -3.87 -8.34
CA GLY A 33 5.62 -4.14 -6.91
C GLY A 33 6.51 -3.20 -6.11
N VAL A 34 6.61 -3.42 -4.82
CA VAL A 34 7.42 -2.61 -3.90
C VAL A 34 8.14 -3.49 -2.86
N PRO A 35 9.33 -3.10 -2.40
CA PRO A 35 10.02 -3.77 -1.30
C PRO A 35 9.31 -3.54 0.04
N LEU A 36 9.37 -4.53 0.91
CA LEU A 36 8.82 -4.51 2.26
C LEU A 36 9.94 -4.30 3.29
N THR A 37 9.57 -3.85 4.49
CA THR A 37 10.49 -3.56 5.61
C THR A 37 11.36 -4.75 6.00
N ASN A 38 10.81 -5.96 5.90
CA ASN A 38 11.48 -7.22 6.20
C ASN A 38 12.39 -7.75 5.07
N GLY A 39 12.48 -7.06 3.94
CA GLY A 39 13.29 -7.46 2.78
C GLY A 39 12.54 -8.24 1.71
N ASP A 40 11.29 -8.62 1.95
CA ASP A 40 10.43 -9.24 0.93
C ASP A 40 10.01 -8.22 -0.14
N PHE A 41 9.35 -8.70 -1.20
CA PHE A 41 8.82 -7.88 -2.27
C PHE A 41 7.33 -8.16 -2.48
N LEU A 42 6.50 -7.12 -2.32
CA LEU A 42 5.08 -7.18 -2.61
C LEU A 42 4.88 -7.02 -4.12
N VAL A 43 4.58 -8.11 -4.80
CA VAL A 43 4.28 -8.11 -6.24
C VAL A 43 2.85 -7.64 -6.47
N PHE A 44 2.65 -6.78 -7.46
CA PHE A 44 1.32 -6.42 -7.95
C PHE A 44 0.96 -7.29 -9.15
N LYS A 45 -0.29 -7.76 -9.21
CA LYS A 45 -0.77 -8.51 -10.38
C LYS A 45 -1.02 -7.55 -11.52
N ARG A 46 -0.60 -7.94 -12.74
CA ARG A 46 -0.74 -7.09 -13.92
C ARG A 46 -2.22 -6.79 -14.21
N GLU A 47 -3.07 -7.79 -14.07
CA GLU A 47 -4.50 -7.72 -14.35
C GLU A 47 -5.22 -6.76 -13.39
N GLU A 48 -4.79 -6.72 -12.12
CA GLU A 48 -5.33 -5.78 -11.11
C GLU A 48 -4.90 -4.33 -11.42
N LEU A 49 -3.68 -4.12 -11.91
CA LEU A 49 -3.21 -2.79 -12.36
C LEU A 49 -3.96 -2.32 -13.62
N GLU A 50 -4.20 -3.21 -14.56
CA GLU A 50 -4.98 -2.90 -15.78
C GLU A 50 -6.43 -2.55 -15.45
N LEU A 51 -7.05 -3.25 -14.50
CA LEU A 51 -8.37 -2.89 -13.98
C LEU A 51 -8.35 -1.48 -13.38
N LEU A 52 -7.37 -1.15 -12.54
CA LEU A 52 -7.23 0.20 -12.00
C LEU A 52 -7.02 1.24 -13.11
N ALA A 53 -6.27 0.90 -14.16
CA ALA A 53 -6.04 1.79 -15.29
C ALA A 53 -7.31 2.10 -16.10
N GLN A 54 -8.30 1.20 -16.09
CA GLN A 54 -9.62 1.42 -16.70
C GLN A 54 -10.51 2.33 -15.85
N LEU A 55 -10.32 2.32 -14.53
CA LEU A 55 -11.11 3.11 -13.57
C LEU A 55 -10.54 4.51 -13.33
N VAL A 56 -9.23 4.68 -13.49
CA VAL A 56 -8.50 5.92 -13.20
C VAL A 56 -8.14 6.63 -14.52
N PRO A 57 -8.60 7.88 -14.72
CA PRO A 57 -8.22 8.69 -15.88
C PRO A 57 -6.71 8.75 -16.06
N GLU A 58 -6.23 8.73 -17.31
CA GLU A 58 -4.80 8.64 -17.60
C GLU A 58 -3.96 9.74 -16.93
N GLY A 59 -4.48 10.97 -16.90
CA GLY A 59 -3.84 12.11 -16.23
C GLY A 59 -3.74 12.01 -14.70
N GLU A 60 -4.53 11.13 -14.07
CA GLU A 60 -4.57 10.94 -12.62
C GLU A 60 -3.77 9.70 -12.16
N ARG A 61 -3.25 8.90 -13.08
CA ARG A 61 -2.50 7.67 -12.74
C ARG A 61 -1.18 7.94 -12.00
N GLU A 62 -0.66 9.16 -12.04
CA GLU A 62 0.48 9.60 -11.24
C GLU A 62 0.11 9.88 -9.77
N LEU A 63 -1.17 10.19 -9.51
CA LEU A 63 -1.69 10.54 -8.19
C LEU A 63 -2.06 9.29 -7.37
N LEU A 64 -2.58 8.24 -8.02
CA LEU A 64 -2.92 7.00 -7.32
C LEU A 64 -1.65 6.24 -6.93
N ARG A 65 -1.34 6.22 -5.62
CA ARG A 65 -0.18 5.54 -5.05
C ARG A 65 -0.52 4.14 -4.54
N LEU A 66 0.30 3.16 -4.89
CA LEU A 66 0.17 1.76 -4.55
C LEU A 66 1.31 1.28 -3.62
N PRO A 67 1.05 0.35 -2.70
CA PRO A 67 -0.26 -0.24 -2.41
C PRO A 67 -1.22 0.75 -1.74
N ILE A 68 -2.53 0.46 -1.82
CA ILE A 68 -3.57 1.20 -1.08
C ILE A 68 -3.52 0.71 0.37
N LEU A 69 -3.26 1.64 1.29
CA LEU A 69 -3.15 1.32 2.70
C LEU A 69 -4.50 1.46 3.38
N LEU A 70 -4.90 0.42 4.11
CA LEU A 70 -6.12 0.41 4.92
C LEU A 70 -5.75 0.45 6.39
N VAL A 71 -6.20 1.48 7.09
CA VAL A 71 -5.97 1.68 8.53
C VAL A 71 -7.23 1.31 9.28
N LEU A 72 -7.16 0.30 10.13
CA LEU A 72 -8.23 -0.07 11.03
C LEU A 72 -8.32 0.96 12.16
N ASP A 73 -9.47 1.62 12.28
CA ASP A 73 -9.76 2.56 13.36
C ASP A 73 -10.97 2.06 14.16
N PRO A 74 -10.77 1.53 15.37
CA PRO A 74 -11.86 1.05 16.23
C PRO A 74 -12.92 2.11 16.55
N GLY A 75 -12.56 3.40 16.48
CA GLY A 75 -13.47 4.52 16.73
C GLY A 75 -14.51 4.74 15.62
N LEU A 76 -14.27 4.24 14.41
CA LEU A 76 -15.19 4.35 13.27
C LEU A 76 -16.27 3.25 13.27
N GLY A 77 -16.22 2.32 14.21
CA GLY A 77 -17.12 1.17 14.29
C GLY A 77 -16.56 -0.07 13.57
N ARG A 78 -17.24 -1.20 13.76
CA ARG A 78 -16.77 -2.49 13.23
C ARG A 78 -16.81 -2.51 11.70
N GLY A 79 -15.71 -2.94 11.09
CA GLY A 79 -15.57 -3.08 9.64
C GLY A 79 -15.23 -1.79 8.90
N ALA A 80 -15.17 -0.65 9.60
CA ALA A 80 -14.72 0.60 9.00
C ALA A 80 -13.18 0.64 8.88
N VAL A 81 -12.71 1.18 7.76
CA VAL A 81 -11.29 1.42 7.49
C VAL A 81 -11.10 2.83 6.98
N ARG A 82 -9.98 3.45 7.36
CA ARG A 82 -9.53 4.71 6.81
C ARG A 82 -8.47 4.47 5.75
N ILE A 83 -8.49 5.22 4.66
CA ILE A 83 -7.42 5.19 3.65
C ILE A 83 -6.18 5.88 4.24
N GLY A 84 -5.05 5.18 4.21
CA GLY A 84 -3.76 5.68 4.69
C GLY A 84 -2.98 6.45 3.60
N GLU A 85 -2.26 7.50 4.02
CA GLU A 85 -1.50 8.36 3.11
C GLU A 85 0.02 8.12 3.14
N LYS A 86 0.54 7.45 4.19
CA LYS A 86 1.97 7.35 4.47
C LYS A 86 2.59 6.06 3.96
#